data_AF-A0A966YCY6-F1
#
_entry.id   AF-A0A966YCY6-F1
#
_cell.length_a   1.000
_cell.length_b   1.000
_cell.length_c   1.000
_cell.angle_alpha   90.00
_cell.angle_beta   90.00
_cell.angle_gamma   90.00
#
_symmetry.space_group_name_H-M   'P 1'
#
loop_
_entity.id
_entity.type
_entity.pdbx_description
1 polymer ?
#
loop_
_entity_poly.entity_id
_entity_poly.type
_entity_poly.pdbx_seq_one_letter_code
_entity_poly.pdbx_strand_id
1 'polypeptide(L)'
;MRYDPADGIEYVTLATVGGVQEAVVPDAGYLHQYHLVTVRKDQVAMAAFPVGEVMDVREITGDLQAQAARLARLSPAIQGGIRVVGGRQQEVAGGEWKVAFENPTDRRIDYTLVAESRDSRWQIRPDHVHGTLEPGERCERAFQAAYPREVADESFDPIRMVLTQHMLAETTRYAIPEVNADVPLLPVTGSPAEAVANGVLVLDGDGDCVQIANEMLQLPQGGLTLECWLRAHQFGSRVGLVAKTESSEYGIFVSGGRLDGSVFLGDAYRSVRAESVLEPHRWYHVALVYDIAEVVLYLDGQPIGRRAVDAGKRRKTNRLPLFIGADTDGQGQPTSFFAGEIDEVHLARGAKYQAAFKPERRLSPNDDTVVFFDCDYQIGPFLLDRGPQHRLVRLLGDAHLAKPEPASR
;
A
#
# COMPACT_ATOMS: atom_id res chain seq x y z
N MET A 1 -27.65 0.22 13.80
CA MET A 1 -28.94 -0.33 14.27
C MET A 1 -29.07 -1.73 13.71
N ARG A 2 -29.63 -2.71 14.44
CA ARG A 2 -29.80 -4.11 13.99
C ARG A 2 -31.06 -4.72 14.61
N TYR A 3 -31.83 -5.46 13.82
CA TYR A 3 -33.02 -6.21 14.23
C TYR A 3 -32.73 -7.72 14.26
N ASP A 4 -32.94 -8.35 15.42
CA ASP A 4 -32.69 -9.78 15.67
C ASP A 4 -33.83 -10.40 16.52
N PRO A 5 -34.98 -10.75 15.96
CA PRO A 5 -36.08 -11.33 16.73
C PRO A 5 -35.68 -12.71 17.31
N ALA A 6 -35.98 -12.94 18.58
CA ALA A 6 -35.73 -14.21 19.26
C ALA A 6 -36.79 -14.46 20.34
N ASP A 7 -37.16 -15.72 20.58
CA ASP A 7 -38.08 -16.13 21.66
C ASP A 7 -39.45 -15.41 21.65
N GLY A 8 -39.93 -14.99 20.48
CA GLY A 8 -41.17 -14.22 20.34
C GLY A 8 -41.06 -12.74 20.75
N ILE A 9 -39.84 -12.26 21.00
CA ILE A 9 -39.52 -10.88 21.36
C ILE A 9 -38.76 -10.22 20.20
N GLU A 10 -39.17 -9.01 19.83
CA GLU A 10 -38.45 -8.17 18.87
C GLU A 10 -37.26 -7.50 19.57
N TYR A 11 -36.02 -7.83 19.19
CA TYR A 11 -34.83 -7.13 19.66
C TYR A 11 -34.34 -6.16 18.59
N VAL A 12 -34.24 -4.87 18.96
CA VAL A 12 -33.70 -3.81 18.11
C VAL A 12 -32.54 -3.13 18.85
N THR A 13 -31.35 -3.15 18.28
CA THR A 13 -30.21 -2.40 18.80
C THR A 13 -30.26 -0.96 18.29
N LEU A 14 -30.32 0.01 19.20
CA LEU A 14 -30.36 1.43 18.85
C LEU A 14 -29.04 1.89 18.20
N ALA A 15 -29.12 2.95 17.39
CA ALA A 15 -27.94 3.67 16.89
C ALA A 15 -27.08 4.17 18.06
N THR A 16 -25.75 4.12 17.92
CA THR A 16 -24.82 4.63 18.93
C THR A 16 -24.98 6.15 19.03
N VAL A 17 -25.25 6.67 20.22
CA VAL A 17 -25.31 8.13 20.47
C VAL A 17 -24.05 8.55 21.21
N GLY A 18 -23.19 9.34 20.57
CA GLY A 18 -22.01 9.93 21.21
C GLY A 18 -20.84 8.97 21.47
N GLY A 19 -20.84 7.77 20.87
CA GLY A 19 -19.74 6.81 20.90
C GLY A 19 -19.19 6.51 19.51
N VAL A 20 -17.91 6.16 19.41
CA VAL A 20 -17.28 5.70 18.17
C VAL A 20 -17.81 4.29 17.85
N GLN A 21 -18.30 4.09 16.62
CA GLN A 21 -18.66 2.78 16.10
C GLN A 21 -17.75 2.46 14.91
N GLU A 22 -17.08 1.30 14.91
CA GLU A 22 -16.20 0.84 13.81
C GLU A 22 -16.98 0.43 12.54
N ALA A 23 -18.19 0.95 12.32
CA ALA A 23 -19.16 0.35 11.41
C ALA A 23 -18.85 0.61 9.93
N VAL A 24 -18.93 -0.47 9.15
CA VAL A 24 -18.70 -0.55 7.70
C VAL A 24 -19.83 0.08 6.87
N VAL A 25 -20.96 0.51 7.45
CA VAL A 25 -22.10 1.07 6.67
C VAL A 25 -22.76 2.21 7.46
N PRO A 26 -22.45 3.49 7.16
CA PRO A 26 -22.93 4.64 7.93
C PRO A 26 -24.46 4.74 8.01
N ASP A 27 -25.16 4.53 6.89
CA ASP A 27 -26.61 4.77 6.82
C ASP A 27 -27.45 3.72 7.55
N ALA A 28 -26.86 2.57 7.90
CA ALA A 28 -27.48 1.55 8.75
C ALA A 28 -27.28 1.81 10.26
N GLY A 29 -26.58 2.89 10.62
CA GLY A 29 -26.05 3.12 11.97
C GLY A 29 -26.26 4.52 12.56
N TYR A 30 -26.37 5.56 11.73
CA TYR A 30 -26.49 6.94 12.19
C TYR A 30 -27.93 7.45 12.07
N LEU A 31 -28.68 7.42 13.16
CA LEU A 31 -29.92 8.20 13.29
C LEU A 31 -29.69 9.27 14.35
N HIS A 32 -29.87 10.53 13.97
CA HIS A 32 -30.01 11.60 14.95
C HIS A 32 -31.28 11.32 15.76
N GLN A 33 -31.23 11.43 17.09
CA GLN A 33 -32.43 11.32 17.92
C GLN A 33 -32.39 12.36 19.04
N TYR A 34 -33.55 12.95 19.37
CA TYR A 34 -33.70 13.79 20.57
C TYR A 34 -34.23 12.94 21.72
N HIS A 35 -33.60 13.08 22.88
CA HIS A 35 -34.09 12.47 24.12
C HIS A 35 -34.89 13.51 24.89
N LEU A 36 -36.17 13.23 25.14
CA LEU A 36 -36.95 13.96 26.12
C LEU A 36 -36.79 13.27 27.47
N VAL A 37 -35.96 13.87 28.32
CA VAL A 37 -35.77 13.43 29.69
C VAL A 37 -36.64 14.28 30.61
N THR A 38 -37.53 13.64 31.36
CA THR A 38 -38.31 14.27 32.42
C THR A 38 -37.87 13.74 33.77
N VAL A 39 -37.50 14.66 34.66
CA VAL A 39 -37.04 14.34 36.02
C VAL A 39 -38.08 14.85 37.02
N ARG A 40 -38.58 13.95 37.86
CA ARG A 40 -39.47 14.21 39.00
C ARG A 40 -38.86 13.60 40.26
N LYS A 41 -39.34 14.04 41.43
CA LYS A 41 -38.78 13.68 42.75
C LYS A 41 -38.62 12.17 42.97
N ASP A 42 -39.54 11.36 42.43
CA ASP A 42 -39.58 9.90 42.60
C ASP A 42 -39.49 9.13 41.26
N GLN A 43 -39.19 9.80 40.14
CA GLN A 43 -39.12 9.16 38.81
C GLN A 43 -38.24 9.93 37.83
N VAL A 44 -37.40 9.20 37.08
CA VAL A 44 -36.80 9.67 35.84
C VAL A 44 -37.44 8.91 34.69
N ALA A 45 -38.00 9.63 33.71
CA ALA A 45 -38.56 9.05 32.49
C ALA A 45 -37.81 9.62 31.27
N MET A 46 -37.51 8.75 30.32
CA MET A 46 -36.79 9.11 29.10
C MET A 46 -37.55 8.55 27.90
N ALA A 47 -37.80 9.40 26.91
CA ALA A 47 -38.33 8.99 25.61
C ALA A 47 -37.37 9.46 24.52
N ALA A 48 -37.07 8.59 23.56
CA ALA A 48 -36.25 8.94 22.41
C ALA A 48 -37.15 9.16 21.18
N PHE A 49 -36.93 10.28 20.49
CA PHE A 49 -37.59 10.62 19.23
C PHE A 49 -36.56 10.55 18.10
N PRO A 50 -36.75 9.71 17.07
CA PRO A 50 -35.89 9.73 15.90
C PRO A 50 -36.03 11.07 15.15
N VAL A 51 -34.92 11.58 14.63
CA VAL A 51 -34.83 12.80 13.81
C VAL A 51 -34.24 12.41 12.46
N GLY A 52 -35.04 12.55 11.40
CA GLY A 52 -34.66 12.17 10.05
C GLY A 52 -35.82 11.52 9.30
N GLU A 53 -35.48 10.57 8.44
CA GLU A 53 -36.42 9.77 7.66
C GLU A 53 -37.02 8.63 8.51
N VAL A 54 -38.29 8.31 8.29
CA VAL A 54 -38.94 7.13 8.89
C VAL A 54 -38.44 5.90 8.13
N MET A 55 -37.76 4.98 8.81
CA MET A 55 -37.27 3.73 8.21
C MET A 55 -37.87 2.49 8.89
N ASP A 56 -38.06 1.42 8.11
CA ASP A 56 -38.45 0.13 8.66
C ASP A 56 -37.25 -0.59 9.27
N VAL A 57 -37.14 -0.53 10.59
CA VAL A 57 -36.05 -1.16 11.35
C VAL A 57 -36.02 -2.69 11.19
N ARG A 58 -37.14 -3.33 10.79
CA ARG A 58 -37.19 -4.78 10.56
C ARG A 58 -36.41 -5.20 9.33
N GLU A 59 -36.15 -4.29 8.38
CA GLU A 59 -35.29 -4.55 7.23
C GLU A 59 -33.82 -4.67 7.61
N ILE A 60 -33.39 -4.01 8.69
CA ILE A 60 -31.98 -3.91 9.11
C ILE A 60 -31.55 -5.15 9.89
N THR A 61 -31.59 -6.30 9.23
CA THR A 61 -31.21 -7.58 9.81
C THR A 61 -29.69 -7.76 9.86
N GLY A 62 -29.21 -8.71 10.66
CA GLY A 62 -27.80 -9.12 10.62
C GLY A 62 -27.36 -9.62 9.24
N ASP A 63 -28.28 -10.20 8.48
CA ASP A 63 -28.01 -10.62 7.10
C ASP A 63 -27.79 -9.40 6.20
N LEU A 64 -28.72 -8.41 6.19
CA LEU A 64 -28.56 -7.16 5.43
C LEU A 64 -27.20 -6.50 5.69
N GLN A 65 -26.79 -6.41 6.96
CA GLN A 65 -25.48 -5.85 7.33
C GLN A 65 -24.31 -6.68 6.77
N ALA A 66 -24.40 -8.01 6.82
CA ALA A 66 -23.37 -8.88 6.27
C ALA A 66 -23.28 -8.73 4.74
N GLN A 67 -24.41 -8.60 4.05
CA GLN A 67 -24.46 -8.37 2.60
C GLN A 67 -23.86 -7.01 2.21
N ALA A 68 -24.23 -5.95 2.92
CA ALA A 68 -23.66 -4.62 2.74
C ALA A 68 -22.14 -4.61 2.98
N ALA A 69 -21.66 -5.33 4.01
CA ALA A 69 -20.24 -5.49 4.26
C ALA A 69 -19.50 -6.29 3.17
N ARG A 70 -20.16 -7.24 2.49
CA ARG A 70 -19.60 -7.91 1.31
C ARG A 70 -19.44 -6.93 0.14
N LEU A 71 -20.45 -6.09 -0.13
CA LEU A 71 -20.39 -5.07 -1.18
C LEU A 71 -19.28 -4.04 -0.91
N ALA A 72 -19.16 -3.57 0.34
CA ALA A 72 -18.14 -2.60 0.76
C ALA A 72 -16.70 -3.15 0.68
N ARG A 73 -16.54 -4.47 0.57
CA ARG A 73 -15.24 -5.16 0.46
C ARG A 73 -14.99 -5.76 -0.92
N LEU A 74 -15.81 -5.40 -1.91
CA LEU A 74 -15.56 -5.82 -3.29
C LEU A 74 -14.17 -5.36 -3.73
N SER A 75 -13.55 -6.16 -4.60
CA SER A 75 -12.30 -5.82 -5.26
C SER A 75 -12.53 -5.93 -6.77
N PRO A 76 -13.00 -4.86 -7.43
CA PRO A 76 -13.23 -4.86 -8.87
C PRO A 76 -11.97 -5.28 -9.63
N ALA A 77 -12.10 -6.23 -10.55
CA ALA A 77 -11.00 -6.68 -11.38
C ALA A 77 -10.74 -5.64 -12.48
N ILE A 78 -9.49 -5.19 -12.60
CA ILE A 78 -9.06 -4.28 -13.67
C ILE A 78 -8.17 -5.03 -14.65
N GLN A 79 -8.58 -5.05 -15.92
CA GLN A 79 -7.80 -5.60 -17.02
C GLN A 79 -7.38 -4.48 -17.96
N GLY A 80 -6.08 -4.37 -18.24
CA GLY A 80 -5.51 -3.24 -18.98
C GLY A 80 -4.97 -2.17 -18.04
N GLY A 81 -4.83 -0.95 -18.53
CA GLY A 81 -4.27 0.13 -17.74
C GLY A 81 -3.78 1.30 -18.59
N ILE A 82 -3.10 2.23 -17.92
CA ILE A 82 -2.55 3.43 -18.52
C ILE A 82 -1.14 3.12 -19.01
N ARG A 83 -0.87 3.33 -20.30
CA ARG A 83 0.48 3.16 -20.84
C ARG A 83 1.29 4.39 -20.55
N VAL A 84 2.45 4.19 -19.93
CA VAL A 84 3.41 5.26 -19.67
C VAL A 84 4.69 5.03 -20.46
N VAL A 85 5.13 6.06 -21.18
CA VAL A 85 6.29 6.02 -22.07
C VAL A 85 7.41 6.88 -21.49
N GLY A 86 8.51 6.22 -21.14
CA GLY A 86 9.71 6.84 -20.59
C GLY A 86 10.63 7.51 -21.58
N GLY A 87 10.09 8.44 -22.37
CA GLY A 87 10.87 9.27 -23.29
C GLY A 87 11.20 10.65 -22.71
N ARG A 88 11.74 11.51 -23.59
CA ARG A 88 12.23 12.89 -23.38
C ARG A 88 11.30 13.87 -22.66
N GLN A 89 10.06 13.47 -22.43
CA GLN A 89 8.99 14.32 -21.92
C GLN A 89 8.14 13.59 -20.87
N GLN A 90 8.58 12.46 -20.28
CA GLN A 90 7.75 11.66 -19.34
C GLN A 90 6.31 11.50 -19.87
N GLU A 91 6.19 11.04 -21.12
CA GLU A 91 4.92 11.06 -21.86
C GLU A 91 3.99 9.97 -21.33
N VAL A 92 2.84 10.37 -20.83
CA VAL A 92 1.74 9.45 -20.56
C VAL A 92 0.93 9.34 -21.85
N ALA A 93 0.91 8.16 -22.45
CA ALA A 93 0.21 7.96 -23.73
C ALA A 93 -1.30 7.76 -23.54
N GLY A 94 -1.76 7.67 -22.29
CA GLY A 94 -3.09 7.21 -21.94
C GLY A 94 -3.22 5.69 -22.06
N GLY A 95 -4.44 5.18 -22.00
CA GLY A 95 -4.66 3.75 -22.05
C GLY A 95 -6.12 3.36 -22.03
N GLU A 96 -6.33 2.05 -22.06
CA GLU A 96 -7.65 1.42 -22.05
C GLU A 96 -7.66 0.35 -20.97
N TRP A 97 -8.76 0.26 -20.24
CA TRP A 97 -8.96 -0.76 -19.24
C TRP A 97 -10.42 -1.18 -19.14
N LYS A 98 -10.64 -2.36 -18.59
CA LYS A 98 -11.95 -2.89 -18.27
C LYS A 98 -12.06 -3.11 -16.77
N VAL A 99 -13.19 -2.73 -16.21
CA VAL A 99 -13.55 -2.93 -14.81
C VAL A 99 -14.64 -3.99 -14.75
N ALA A 100 -14.44 -5.04 -13.97
CA ALA A 100 -15.41 -6.10 -13.78
C ALA A 100 -15.65 -6.42 -12.30
N PHE A 101 -16.92 -6.60 -11.94
CA PHE A 101 -17.33 -7.03 -10.60
C PHE A 101 -18.69 -7.74 -10.68
N GLU A 102 -19.03 -8.50 -9.64
CA GLU A 102 -20.27 -9.26 -9.52
C GLU A 102 -21.03 -8.78 -8.29
N ASN A 103 -22.36 -8.84 -8.34
CA ASN A 103 -23.21 -8.63 -7.17
C ASN A 103 -23.25 -9.90 -6.28
N PRO A 104 -22.57 -9.92 -5.12
CA PRO A 104 -22.49 -11.09 -4.24
C PRO A 104 -23.64 -11.17 -3.22
N THR A 105 -24.71 -10.41 -3.44
CA THR A 105 -25.86 -10.31 -2.56
C THR A 105 -27.07 -11.02 -3.17
N ASP A 106 -28.05 -11.35 -2.34
CA ASP A 106 -29.35 -11.83 -2.79
C ASP A 106 -30.30 -10.68 -3.16
N ARG A 107 -29.81 -9.43 -3.09
CA ARG A 107 -30.55 -8.22 -3.41
C ARG A 107 -30.06 -7.60 -4.69
N ARG A 108 -30.95 -6.90 -5.36
CA ARG A 108 -30.57 -6.04 -6.47
C ARG A 108 -29.74 -4.86 -5.96
N ILE A 109 -28.76 -4.43 -6.75
CA ILE A 109 -27.98 -3.23 -6.47
C ILE A 109 -28.06 -2.25 -7.63
N ASP A 110 -28.11 -0.95 -7.31
CA ASP A 110 -27.74 0.12 -8.24
C ASP A 110 -26.26 0.44 -8.04
N TYR A 111 -25.52 0.67 -9.12
CA TYR A 111 -24.11 1.05 -9.06
C TYR A 111 -23.81 2.25 -9.95
N THR A 112 -22.78 3.01 -9.57
CA THR A 112 -22.11 3.96 -10.46
C THR A 112 -20.60 3.75 -10.37
N LEU A 113 -19.98 3.56 -11.54
CA LEU A 113 -18.54 3.53 -11.73
C LEU A 113 -18.09 4.89 -12.26
N VAL A 114 -17.16 5.53 -11.57
CA VAL A 114 -16.52 6.79 -11.99
C VAL A 114 -15.02 6.54 -12.13
N ALA A 115 -14.43 7.04 -13.20
CA ALA A 115 -12.99 7.08 -13.35
C ALA A 115 -12.53 8.50 -13.00
N GLU A 116 -11.73 8.66 -11.96
CA GLU A 116 -11.33 9.96 -11.44
C GLU A 116 -9.83 10.08 -11.20
N SER A 117 -9.35 11.32 -11.26
CA SER A 117 -8.00 11.72 -10.93
C SER A 117 -8.04 13.18 -10.44
N ARG A 118 -7.14 13.54 -9.53
CA ARG A 118 -6.92 14.95 -9.14
C ARG A 118 -6.23 15.74 -10.23
N ASP A 119 -5.61 15.05 -11.20
CA ASP A 119 -4.98 15.67 -12.34
C ASP A 119 -6.02 15.95 -13.44
N SER A 120 -6.39 17.23 -13.54
CA SER A 120 -7.38 17.71 -14.51
C SER A 120 -6.94 17.60 -15.97
N ARG A 121 -5.67 17.24 -16.24
CA ARG A 121 -5.16 17.06 -17.61
C ARG A 121 -5.78 15.85 -18.29
N TRP A 122 -6.22 14.84 -17.54
CA TRP A 122 -6.82 13.62 -18.06
C TRP A 122 -8.08 13.87 -18.90
N GLN A 123 -8.13 13.23 -20.07
CA GLN A 123 -9.33 13.14 -20.91
C GLN A 123 -9.90 11.72 -20.84
N ILE A 124 -10.87 11.50 -19.97
CA ILE A 124 -11.41 10.17 -19.65
C ILE A 124 -12.74 9.92 -20.40
N ARG A 125 -12.95 8.72 -20.92
CA ARG A 125 -14.18 8.30 -21.61
C ARG A 125 -14.54 6.83 -21.32
N PRO A 126 -15.80 6.53 -20.96
CA PRO A 126 -16.75 7.48 -20.39
C PRO A 126 -16.20 8.07 -19.08
N ASP A 127 -16.71 9.22 -18.64
CA ASP A 127 -16.36 9.79 -17.33
C ASP A 127 -17.03 8.99 -16.18
N HIS A 128 -18.23 8.47 -16.42
CA HIS A 128 -18.94 7.56 -15.53
C HIS A 128 -19.88 6.59 -16.27
N VAL A 129 -20.22 5.49 -15.60
CA VAL A 129 -21.25 4.55 -16.04
C VAL A 129 -22.10 4.15 -14.84
N HIS A 130 -23.42 4.19 -14.99
CA HIS A 130 -24.34 3.63 -14.00
C HIS A 130 -25.04 2.38 -14.51
N GLY A 131 -25.63 1.62 -13.60
CA GLY A 131 -26.48 0.50 -13.95
C GLY A 131 -27.07 -0.18 -12.73
N THR A 132 -27.76 -1.27 -12.99
CA THR A 132 -28.38 -2.12 -11.99
C THR A 132 -27.88 -3.55 -12.20
N LEU A 133 -27.65 -4.30 -11.12
CA LEU A 133 -27.30 -5.72 -11.17
C LEU A 133 -28.26 -6.53 -10.31
N GLU A 134 -28.79 -7.60 -10.89
CA GLU A 134 -29.51 -8.62 -10.15
C GLU A 134 -28.56 -9.46 -9.29
N PRO A 135 -29.09 -10.25 -8.33
CA PRO A 135 -28.29 -11.20 -7.56
C PRO A 135 -27.43 -12.12 -8.43
N GLY A 136 -26.12 -12.17 -8.17
CA GLY A 136 -25.15 -12.97 -8.93
C GLY A 136 -24.84 -12.45 -10.34
N GLU A 137 -25.42 -11.32 -10.77
CA GLU A 137 -25.12 -10.75 -12.07
C GLU A 137 -23.75 -10.08 -12.09
N ARG A 138 -23.05 -10.21 -13.21
CA ARG A 138 -21.72 -9.63 -13.43
C ARG A 138 -21.78 -8.42 -14.35
N CYS A 139 -21.08 -7.37 -13.95
CA CYS A 139 -20.81 -6.20 -14.78
C CYS A 139 -19.38 -6.26 -15.36
N GLU A 140 -19.22 -5.82 -16.61
CA GLU A 140 -17.94 -5.45 -17.22
C GLU A 140 -18.12 -4.13 -18.00
N ARG A 141 -17.28 -3.13 -17.73
CA ARG A 141 -17.32 -1.83 -18.42
C ARG A 141 -15.92 -1.41 -18.84
N ALA A 142 -15.82 -0.90 -20.07
CA ALA A 142 -14.57 -0.40 -20.63
C ALA A 142 -14.46 1.11 -20.44
N PHE A 143 -13.25 1.55 -20.14
CA PHE A 143 -12.84 2.94 -20.02
C PHE A 143 -11.58 3.15 -20.84
N GLN A 144 -11.40 4.37 -21.30
CA GLN A 144 -10.18 4.84 -21.92
C GLN A 144 -9.84 6.22 -21.38
N ALA A 145 -8.56 6.54 -21.35
CA ALA A 145 -8.11 7.88 -21.05
C ALA A 145 -6.97 8.27 -21.98
N ALA A 146 -6.94 9.53 -22.37
CA ALA A 146 -5.80 10.15 -23.00
C ALA A 146 -5.21 11.17 -22.02
N TYR A 147 -3.89 11.23 -21.96
CA TYR A 147 -3.19 12.32 -21.32
C TYR A 147 -2.67 13.26 -22.42
N PRO A 148 -2.76 14.58 -22.24
CA PRO A 148 -2.20 15.54 -23.18
C PRO A 148 -0.70 15.27 -23.42
N ARG A 149 -0.12 15.84 -24.47
CA ARG A 149 1.33 15.80 -24.70
C ARG A 149 2.09 16.72 -23.73
N GLU A 150 1.82 16.54 -22.44
CA GLU A 150 2.45 17.20 -21.31
C GLU A 150 3.24 16.16 -20.51
N VAL A 151 4.23 16.66 -19.78
CA VAL A 151 5.08 15.85 -18.91
C VAL A 151 4.29 15.46 -17.68
N ALA A 152 4.33 14.19 -17.30
CA ALA A 152 3.85 13.76 -15.99
C ALA A 152 4.80 14.25 -14.90
N ASP A 153 4.64 15.51 -14.47
CA ASP A 153 5.41 16.12 -13.39
C ASP A 153 4.99 15.61 -12.00
N GLU A 154 5.51 16.23 -10.93
CA GLU A 154 5.18 15.92 -9.54
C GLU A 154 3.68 15.99 -9.21
N SER A 155 2.89 16.73 -10.00
CA SER A 155 1.43 16.83 -9.82
C SER A 155 0.65 15.73 -10.54
N PHE A 156 1.35 14.86 -11.28
CA PHE A 156 0.75 13.71 -11.96
C PHE A 156 0.04 12.79 -10.96
N ASP A 157 -1.27 12.69 -11.10
CA ASP A 157 -2.13 11.81 -10.30
C ASP A 157 -2.74 10.73 -11.23
N PRO A 158 -2.53 9.44 -10.96
CA PRO A 158 -3.07 8.37 -11.79
C PRO A 158 -4.60 8.30 -11.65
N ILE A 159 -5.24 7.59 -12.58
CA ILE A 159 -6.68 7.37 -12.52
C ILE A 159 -6.99 6.26 -11.53
N ARG A 160 -8.02 6.47 -10.70
CA ARG A 160 -8.65 5.42 -9.89
C ARG A 160 -10.10 5.23 -10.29
N MET A 161 -10.59 4.02 -10.09
CA MET A 161 -12.00 3.67 -10.24
C MET A 161 -12.70 3.79 -8.89
N VAL A 162 -13.77 4.57 -8.84
CA VAL A 162 -14.68 4.67 -7.70
C VAL A 162 -15.97 3.95 -8.04
N LEU A 163 -16.29 2.93 -7.26
CA LEU A 163 -17.53 2.17 -7.32
C LEU A 163 -18.42 2.59 -6.13
N THR A 164 -19.47 3.35 -6.44
CA THR A 164 -20.57 3.64 -5.51
C THR A 164 -21.69 2.63 -5.73
N GLN A 165 -22.31 2.17 -4.65
CA GLN A 165 -23.35 1.14 -4.72
C GLN A 165 -24.48 1.49 -3.75
N HIS A 166 -25.71 1.19 -4.18
CA HIS A 166 -26.88 1.21 -3.32
C HIS A 166 -27.51 -0.16 -3.34
N MET A 167 -27.61 -0.79 -2.17
CA MET A 167 -28.34 -2.03 -2.02
C MET A 167 -29.82 -1.73 -1.88
N LEU A 168 -30.64 -2.36 -2.71
CA LEU A 168 -32.09 -2.12 -2.76
C LEU A 168 -32.81 -3.12 -1.85
N ALA A 169 -33.27 -2.65 -0.70
CA ALA A 169 -34.21 -3.39 0.14
C ALA A 169 -35.66 -3.16 -0.32
N GLU A 170 -36.64 -3.68 0.42
CA GLU A 170 -38.05 -3.61 0.02
C GLU A 170 -38.55 -2.17 -0.02
N THR A 171 -38.20 -1.37 0.98
CA THR A 171 -38.63 0.04 1.09
C THR A 171 -37.48 1.03 1.07
N THR A 172 -36.25 0.58 1.34
CA THR A 172 -35.10 1.47 1.57
C THR A 172 -33.95 1.20 0.59
N ARG A 173 -33.25 2.26 0.19
CA ARG A 173 -31.97 2.17 -0.54
C ARG A 173 -30.84 2.44 0.43
N TYR A 174 -30.03 1.42 0.70
CA TYR A 174 -28.89 1.55 1.61
C TYR A 174 -27.62 1.89 0.82
N ALA A 175 -27.05 3.07 1.03
CA ALA A 175 -25.77 3.41 0.44
C ALA A 175 -24.67 2.53 1.06
N ILE A 176 -23.80 2.04 0.20
CA ILE A 176 -22.64 1.24 0.57
C ILE A 176 -21.41 2.15 0.47
N PRO A 177 -20.43 2.05 1.40
CA PRO A 177 -19.19 2.77 1.25
C PRO A 177 -18.55 2.54 -0.12
N GLU A 178 -17.88 3.58 -0.59
CA GLU A 178 -17.18 3.56 -1.86
C GLU A 178 -16.08 2.53 -1.88
N VAL A 179 -16.02 1.78 -2.97
CA VAL A 179 -14.93 0.87 -3.26
C VAL A 179 -14.01 1.54 -4.27
N ASN A 180 -12.73 1.67 -3.92
CA ASN A 180 -11.71 2.28 -4.76
C ASN A 180 -10.81 1.19 -5.36
N ALA A 181 -10.42 1.33 -6.63
CA ALA A 181 -9.44 0.47 -7.28
C ALA A 181 -8.54 1.28 -8.21
N ASP A 182 -7.22 1.18 -8.02
CA ASP A 182 -6.24 1.91 -8.84
C ASP A 182 -6.17 1.33 -10.26
N VAL A 183 -6.19 2.20 -11.28
CA VAL A 183 -5.93 1.77 -12.65
C VAL A 183 -4.43 1.54 -12.81
N PRO A 184 -3.98 0.33 -13.21
CA PRO A 184 -2.55 0.05 -13.31
C PRO A 184 -1.83 0.99 -14.27
N LEU A 185 -0.68 1.52 -13.85
CA LEU A 185 0.27 2.16 -14.75
C LEU A 185 1.17 1.08 -15.37
N LEU A 186 1.09 0.93 -16.67
CA LEU A 186 1.80 -0.06 -17.47
C LEU A 186 2.99 0.62 -18.15
N PRO A 187 4.23 0.37 -17.74
CA PRO A 187 5.38 0.89 -18.47
C PRO A 187 5.44 0.27 -19.86
N VAL A 188 5.66 1.09 -20.88
CA VAL A 188 5.97 0.60 -22.22
C VAL A 188 7.40 0.09 -22.22
N THR A 189 7.57 -1.22 -22.39
CA THR A 189 8.87 -1.90 -22.26
C THR A 189 9.83 -1.57 -23.39
N GLY A 190 11.06 -1.23 -23.01
CA GLY A 190 12.21 -0.80 -23.82
C GLY A 190 13.22 -0.11 -22.90
N SER A 191 14.51 0.00 -23.27
CA SER A 191 15.42 0.87 -22.49
C SER A 191 14.89 2.30 -22.54
N PRO A 192 14.46 2.90 -21.41
CA PRO A 192 13.96 4.26 -21.43
C PRO A 192 15.07 5.16 -21.95
N ALA A 193 14.80 5.97 -22.98
CA ALA A 193 15.81 6.80 -23.63
C ALA A 193 16.46 7.82 -22.69
N GLU A 194 15.89 8.02 -21.49
CA GLU A 194 16.33 8.97 -20.45
C GLU A 194 16.37 8.37 -19.05
N ALA A 195 16.70 7.08 -18.90
CA ALA A 195 17.24 6.66 -17.62
C ALA A 195 18.35 7.66 -17.21
N VAL A 196 18.26 8.25 -16.01
CA VAL A 196 19.40 8.96 -15.43
C VAL A 196 20.49 7.91 -15.36
N ALA A 197 21.49 8.01 -16.23
CA ALA A 197 22.51 6.99 -16.30
C ALA A 197 23.25 6.95 -14.95
N ASN A 198 22.98 5.90 -14.16
CA ASN A 198 23.39 5.80 -12.76
C ASN A 198 22.76 6.90 -11.91
N GLY A 199 21.42 7.01 -11.89
CA GLY A 199 20.69 7.84 -10.94
C GLY A 199 20.75 7.30 -9.52
N VAL A 200 20.28 8.09 -8.57
CA VAL A 200 20.12 7.70 -7.17
C VAL A 200 18.85 8.31 -6.63
N LEU A 201 18.19 7.61 -5.72
CA LEU A 201 17.08 8.14 -4.93
C LEU A 201 17.63 9.07 -3.84
N VAL A 202 17.20 10.33 -3.84
CA VAL A 202 17.56 11.34 -2.85
C VAL A 202 16.42 11.49 -1.85
N LEU A 203 16.76 11.48 -0.57
CA LEU A 203 15.85 11.59 0.57
C LEU A 203 16.40 12.59 1.58
N ASP A 204 15.55 13.48 2.09
CA ASP A 204 15.96 14.56 3.00
C ASP A 204 15.93 14.18 4.50
N GLY A 205 15.28 13.08 4.85
CA GLY A 205 15.07 12.62 6.22
C GLY A 205 13.82 13.14 6.92
N ASP A 206 12.88 13.76 6.19
CA ASP A 206 11.61 14.28 6.70
C ASP A 206 10.44 13.98 5.74
N GLY A 207 9.78 12.82 5.92
CA GLY A 207 8.64 12.43 5.10
C GLY A 207 9.00 11.72 3.79
N ASP A 208 10.24 11.87 3.33
CA ASP A 208 10.76 11.27 2.11
C ASP A 208 10.95 9.76 2.20
N CYS A 209 10.26 9.01 1.35
CA CYS A 209 10.45 7.57 1.20
C CYS A 209 9.76 7.01 -0.06
N VAL A 210 10.01 5.73 -0.35
CA VAL A 210 9.24 4.95 -1.34
C VAL A 210 8.38 3.93 -0.61
N GLN A 211 7.07 3.91 -0.90
CA GLN A 211 6.14 2.97 -0.31
C GLN A 211 5.80 1.83 -1.28
N ILE A 212 6.20 0.61 -0.92
CA ILE A 212 5.90 -0.60 -1.69
C ILE A 212 4.79 -1.36 -0.99
N ALA A 213 3.59 -1.39 -1.58
CA ALA A 213 2.45 -2.10 -1.03
C ALA A 213 2.72 -3.60 -0.85
N ASN A 214 2.11 -4.20 0.18
CA ASN A 214 2.33 -5.60 0.53
C ASN A 214 1.98 -6.58 -0.61
N GLU A 215 0.94 -6.28 -1.37
CA GLU A 215 0.47 -7.06 -2.51
C GLU A 215 1.52 -7.13 -3.62
N MET A 216 2.46 -6.19 -3.60
CA MET A 216 3.58 -6.15 -4.53
C MET A 216 4.72 -7.09 -4.15
N LEU A 217 4.77 -7.52 -2.90
CA LEU A 217 5.85 -8.30 -2.32
C LEU A 217 5.49 -9.78 -2.33
N GLN A 218 5.58 -10.40 -3.50
CA GLN A 218 5.34 -11.85 -3.68
C GLN A 218 6.54 -12.68 -3.19
N LEU A 219 6.87 -12.56 -1.90
CA LEU A 219 7.99 -13.27 -1.27
C LEU A 219 7.48 -14.54 -0.53
N PRO A 220 7.66 -15.75 -1.09
CA PRO A 220 7.25 -16.99 -0.43
C PRO A 220 8.04 -17.26 0.86
N GLN A 221 7.56 -18.19 1.68
CA GLN A 221 8.31 -18.71 2.83
C GLN A 221 9.67 -19.28 2.38
N GLY A 222 10.69 -19.13 3.23
CA GLY A 222 12.06 -19.57 2.94
C GLY A 222 13.08 -18.45 3.14
N GLY A 223 14.26 -18.62 2.55
CA GLY A 223 15.32 -17.63 2.60
C GLY A 223 14.98 -16.34 1.83
N LEU A 224 15.73 -15.28 2.09
CA LEU A 224 15.65 -14.00 1.38
C LEU A 224 17.01 -13.31 1.34
N THR A 225 17.17 -12.41 0.37
CA THR A 225 18.25 -11.43 0.34
C THR A 225 17.66 -10.05 0.12
N LEU A 226 17.99 -9.11 1.00
CA LEU A 226 17.66 -7.69 0.85
C LEU A 226 18.96 -6.90 0.77
N GLU A 227 19.18 -6.16 -0.30
CA GLU A 227 20.42 -5.40 -0.52
C GLU A 227 20.17 -4.04 -1.15
N CYS A 228 21.08 -3.10 -0.90
CA CYS A 228 21.12 -1.81 -1.57
C CYS A 228 22.50 -1.15 -1.43
N TRP A 229 22.72 -0.10 -2.20
CA TRP A 229 23.77 0.88 -1.94
C TRP A 229 23.18 2.07 -1.17
N LEU A 230 23.94 2.62 -0.23
CA LEU A 230 23.58 3.86 0.46
C LEU A 230 24.76 4.82 0.58
N ARG A 231 24.43 6.12 0.66
CA ARG A 231 25.31 7.19 1.10
C ARG A 231 24.49 8.13 1.98
N ALA A 232 24.71 8.11 3.29
CA ALA A 232 23.95 8.97 4.20
C ALA A 232 24.53 10.39 4.20
N HIS A 233 23.69 11.42 4.27
CA HIS A 233 24.15 12.77 4.60
C HIS A 233 24.39 12.91 6.11
N GLN A 234 23.50 12.30 6.88
CA GLN A 234 23.58 12.25 8.34
C GLN A 234 22.86 11.00 8.85
N PHE A 235 23.14 10.62 10.09
CA PHE A 235 22.47 9.50 10.75
C PHE A 235 21.60 9.97 11.90
N GLY A 236 20.29 9.75 11.79
CA GLY A 236 19.34 9.91 12.90
C GLY A 236 19.50 8.83 13.97
N SER A 237 18.79 8.99 15.10
CA SER A 237 18.87 8.05 16.23
C SER A 237 18.29 6.68 15.92
N ARG A 238 17.21 6.62 15.12
CA ARG A 238 16.59 5.40 14.59
C ARG A 238 16.20 5.67 13.14
N VAL A 239 16.75 4.90 12.22
CA VAL A 239 16.58 5.12 10.78
C VAL A 239 16.37 3.79 10.08
N GLY A 240 15.21 3.63 9.42
CA GLY A 240 14.92 2.53 8.51
C GLY A 240 15.55 2.81 7.15
N LEU A 241 16.35 1.87 6.65
CA LEU A 241 16.97 1.99 5.33
C LEU A 241 16.10 1.32 4.27
N VAL A 242 15.83 0.03 4.45
CA VAL A 242 14.83 -0.71 3.68
C VAL A 242 14.14 -1.67 4.63
N ALA A 243 12.87 -1.40 4.96
CA ALA A 243 12.22 -2.03 6.11
C ALA A 243 10.73 -2.32 5.87
N LYS A 244 10.35 -3.58 6.09
CA LYS A 244 8.97 -4.04 6.23
C LYS A 244 8.87 -4.63 7.63
N THR A 245 8.74 -3.78 8.64
CA THR A 245 8.74 -4.23 10.04
C THR A 245 7.40 -4.06 10.74
N GLU A 246 7.41 -3.47 11.93
CA GLU A 246 6.32 -3.35 12.89
C GLU A 246 5.81 -4.68 13.47
N SER A 247 6.78 -5.46 13.95
CA SER A 247 6.67 -6.69 14.74
C SER A 247 6.54 -8.01 13.98
N SER A 248 6.79 -8.02 12.67
CA SER A 248 7.26 -9.23 11.99
C SER A 248 8.12 -8.90 10.75
N GLU A 249 8.28 -9.87 9.82
CA GLU A 249 8.97 -9.71 8.53
C GLU A 249 10.48 -9.42 8.63
N TYR A 250 11.00 -8.32 8.05
CA TYR A 250 12.44 -8.11 7.86
C TYR A 250 12.79 -6.64 7.57
N GLY A 251 14.05 -6.26 7.81
CA GLY A 251 14.54 -4.94 7.42
C GLY A 251 16.00 -4.69 7.75
N ILE A 252 16.54 -3.65 7.12
CA ILE A 252 17.86 -3.07 7.41
C ILE A 252 17.65 -1.67 7.98
N PHE A 253 18.32 -1.37 9.08
CA PHE A 253 18.34 -0.08 9.76
C PHE A 253 19.77 0.45 9.85
N VAL A 254 19.92 1.78 9.94
CA VAL A 254 21.22 2.46 10.09
C VAL A 254 21.15 3.53 11.18
N SER A 255 20.89 3.07 12.40
CA SER A 255 20.61 3.91 13.56
C SER A 255 21.90 4.47 14.16
N GLY A 256 22.08 5.80 14.16
CA GLY A 256 23.32 6.45 14.59
C GLY A 256 24.55 5.99 13.82
N GLY A 257 24.38 5.66 12.53
CA GLY A 257 25.44 5.12 11.66
C GLY A 257 25.69 3.63 11.85
N ARG A 258 25.01 2.96 12.79
CA ARG A 258 25.22 1.54 13.07
C ARG A 258 24.20 0.71 12.31
N LEU A 259 24.69 -0.18 11.45
CA LEU A 259 23.83 -1.11 10.72
C LEU A 259 23.22 -2.16 11.65
N ASP A 260 21.95 -2.46 11.43
CA ASP A 260 21.21 -3.57 12.00
C ASP A 260 20.39 -4.25 10.90
N GLY A 261 20.49 -5.56 10.81
CA GLY A 261 19.72 -6.37 9.87
C GLY A 261 18.94 -7.43 10.63
N SER A 262 17.63 -7.48 10.41
CA SER A 262 16.71 -8.27 11.23
C SER A 262 15.73 -9.06 10.38
N VAL A 263 15.47 -10.32 10.77
CA VAL A 263 14.38 -11.16 10.22
C VAL A 263 13.57 -11.74 11.37
N PHE A 264 12.25 -11.61 11.34
CA PHE A 264 11.34 -12.14 12.36
C PHE A 264 11.05 -13.61 12.13
N LEU A 265 11.47 -14.45 13.07
CA LEU A 265 11.40 -15.90 12.95
C LEU A 265 10.65 -16.49 14.16
N GLY A 266 9.45 -17.00 13.90
CA GLY A 266 8.52 -17.52 14.90
C GLY A 266 7.94 -16.43 15.80
N ASP A 267 8.67 -16.06 16.84
CA ASP A 267 8.22 -15.23 17.97
C ASP A 267 9.14 -14.04 18.25
N ALA A 268 10.30 -13.94 17.58
CA ALA A 268 11.23 -12.84 17.79
C ALA A 268 12.07 -12.54 16.55
N TYR A 269 12.62 -11.33 16.50
CA TYR A 269 13.65 -10.97 15.53
C TYR A 269 14.95 -11.73 15.80
N ARG A 270 15.58 -12.20 14.73
CA ARG A 270 16.98 -12.59 14.71
C ARG A 270 17.74 -11.45 14.04
N SER A 271 18.51 -10.73 14.85
CA SER A 271 19.14 -9.46 14.48
C SER A 271 20.66 -9.57 14.53
N VAL A 272 21.30 -9.10 13.46
CA VAL A 272 22.75 -8.89 13.39
C VAL A 272 22.99 -7.39 13.41
N ARG A 273 23.83 -6.92 14.34
CA ARG A 273 24.17 -5.52 14.49
C ARG A 273 25.67 -5.30 14.29
N ALA A 274 26.04 -4.30 13.51
CA ALA A 274 27.42 -3.91 13.28
C ALA A 274 28.08 -3.41 14.58
N GLU A 275 29.38 -3.65 14.73
CA GLU A 275 30.21 -3.11 15.82
C GLU A 275 30.73 -1.70 15.49
N SER A 276 31.01 -1.43 14.21
CA SER A 276 31.40 -0.11 13.72
C SER A 276 30.19 0.76 13.37
N VAL A 277 30.44 2.06 13.29
CA VAL A 277 29.52 3.03 12.70
C VAL A 277 30.04 3.41 11.31
N LEU A 278 29.11 3.64 10.39
CA LEU A 278 29.41 4.16 9.07
C LEU A 278 29.72 5.65 9.16
N GLU A 279 30.56 6.13 8.25
CA GLU A 279 30.85 7.55 8.09
C GLU A 279 29.82 8.15 7.11
N PRO A 280 29.30 9.36 7.36
CA PRO A 280 28.44 10.04 6.39
C PRO A 280 29.22 10.38 5.11
N HIS A 281 28.48 10.65 4.04
CA HIS A 281 28.96 11.04 2.72
C HIS A 281 29.87 10.02 2.02
N ARG A 282 29.82 8.76 2.46
CA ARG A 282 30.51 7.65 1.82
C ARG A 282 29.51 6.60 1.33
N TRP A 283 29.76 6.08 0.12
CA TRP A 283 29.00 4.95 -0.43
C TRP A 283 29.39 3.64 0.25
N TYR A 284 28.37 2.86 0.61
CA TYR A 284 28.49 1.51 1.14
C TYR A 284 27.49 0.59 0.45
N HIS A 285 27.87 -0.67 0.23
CA HIS A 285 26.92 -1.73 -0.09
C HIS A 285 26.53 -2.49 1.17
N VAL A 286 25.24 -2.76 1.33
CA VAL A 286 24.73 -3.56 2.45
C VAL A 286 23.84 -4.67 1.95
N ALA A 287 23.94 -5.85 2.58
CA ALA A 287 23.06 -6.97 2.29
C ALA A 287 22.68 -7.74 3.55
N LEU A 288 21.40 -7.95 3.75
CA LEU A 288 20.82 -8.87 4.74
C LEU A 288 20.45 -10.18 4.03
N VAL A 289 21.06 -11.28 4.45
CA VAL A 289 20.81 -12.61 3.91
C VAL A 289 20.23 -13.50 5.00
N TYR A 290 19.13 -14.18 4.68
CA TYR A 290 18.57 -15.26 5.49
C TYR A 290 18.52 -16.52 4.63
N ASP A 291 19.24 -17.56 5.05
CA ASP A 291 19.42 -18.79 4.28
C ASP A 291 18.69 -20.00 4.87
N ILE A 292 17.70 -19.77 5.73
CA ILE A 292 16.98 -20.72 6.59
C ILE A 292 17.76 -21.27 7.81
N ALA A 293 19.09 -21.25 7.80
CA ALA A 293 19.92 -21.73 8.91
C ALA A 293 20.48 -20.57 9.76
N GLU A 294 20.81 -19.46 9.11
CA GLU A 294 21.32 -18.25 9.75
C GLU A 294 20.83 -16.97 9.07
N VAL A 295 20.91 -15.87 9.82
CA VAL A 295 20.79 -14.50 9.32
C VAL A 295 22.19 -13.89 9.33
N VAL A 296 22.62 -13.34 8.19
CA VAL A 296 23.96 -12.76 7.99
C VAL A 296 23.81 -11.36 7.44
N LEU A 297 24.56 -10.41 7.99
CA LEU A 297 24.64 -9.03 7.50
C LEU A 297 26.01 -8.80 6.87
N TYR A 298 26.02 -8.23 5.67
CA TYR A 298 27.22 -7.89 4.91
C TYR A 298 27.35 -6.37 4.77
N LEU A 299 28.59 -5.89 4.85
CA LEU A 299 28.99 -4.52 4.57
C LEU A 299 30.14 -4.55 3.57
N ASP A 300 29.99 -3.86 2.43
CA ASP A 300 30.93 -3.88 1.31
C ASP A 300 31.33 -5.32 0.89
N GLY A 301 30.34 -6.22 0.96
CA GLY A 301 30.49 -7.64 0.63
C GLY A 301 31.23 -8.49 1.67
N GLN A 302 31.64 -7.93 2.82
CA GLN A 302 32.23 -8.69 3.93
C GLN A 302 31.16 -9.02 4.98
N PRO A 303 31.08 -10.26 5.49
CA PRO A 303 30.15 -10.60 6.56
C PRO A 303 30.58 -9.93 7.87
N ILE A 304 29.73 -9.08 8.42
CA ILE A 304 29.99 -8.34 9.68
C ILE A 304 29.34 -8.98 10.91
N GLY A 305 28.52 -10.01 10.71
CA GLY A 305 27.98 -10.80 11.79
C GLY A 305 26.97 -11.84 11.31
N ARG A 306 26.68 -12.80 12.19
CA ARG A 306 25.73 -13.89 11.93
C ARG A 306 24.91 -14.23 13.17
N ARG A 307 23.70 -14.74 12.94
CA ARG A 307 22.81 -15.29 13.98
C ARG A 307 22.19 -16.58 13.49
N ALA A 308 22.40 -17.65 14.25
CA ALA A 308 21.75 -18.93 13.99
C ALA A 308 20.22 -18.83 14.17
N VAL A 309 19.52 -19.68 13.43
CA VAL A 309 18.06 -19.80 13.43
C VAL A 309 17.69 -21.08 14.15
N ASP A 310 16.79 -20.99 15.12
CA ASP A 310 16.36 -22.17 15.86
C ASP A 310 15.50 -23.08 14.97
N ALA A 311 15.63 -24.40 15.18
CA ALA A 311 14.90 -25.39 14.40
C ALA A 311 13.38 -25.15 14.43
N GLY A 312 12.75 -25.23 13.26
CA GLY A 312 11.30 -25.09 13.10
C GLY A 312 10.76 -23.65 13.12
N LYS A 313 11.61 -22.64 13.35
CA LYS A 313 11.20 -21.24 13.24
C LYS A 313 11.08 -20.83 11.76
N ARG A 314 9.98 -20.18 11.41
CA ARG A 314 9.66 -19.70 10.05
C ARG A 314 9.38 -18.20 10.06
N ARG A 315 9.45 -17.54 8.91
CA ARG A 315 9.13 -16.12 8.82
C ARG A 315 7.66 -15.90 9.18
N LYS A 316 7.39 -14.91 10.02
CA LYS A 316 6.03 -14.42 10.28
C LYS A 316 5.75 -13.24 9.36
N THR A 317 4.66 -13.31 8.60
CA THR A 317 4.28 -12.26 7.64
C THR A 317 3.23 -11.31 8.19
N ASN A 318 3.19 -10.09 7.64
CA ASN A 318 2.17 -9.08 7.93
C ASN A 318 1.69 -8.41 6.62
N ARG A 319 0.68 -7.54 6.72
CA ARG A 319 0.09 -6.82 5.57
C ARG A 319 0.62 -5.40 5.38
N LEU A 320 1.63 -5.01 6.14
CA LEU A 320 2.18 -3.65 6.11
C LEU A 320 3.06 -3.43 4.88
N PRO A 321 3.22 -2.19 4.40
CA PRO A 321 4.11 -1.90 3.28
C PRO A 321 5.59 -2.15 3.63
N LEU A 322 6.41 -2.33 2.59
CA LEU A 322 7.86 -2.17 2.65
C LEU A 322 8.18 -0.70 2.32
N PHE A 323 9.03 -0.07 3.11
CA PHE A 323 9.55 1.26 2.81
C PHE A 323 11.02 1.20 2.39
N ILE A 324 11.37 2.01 1.39
CA ILE A 324 12.75 2.41 1.11
C ILE A 324 12.93 3.81 1.70
N GLY A 325 13.93 3.99 2.56
CA GLY A 325 14.22 5.26 3.22
C GLY A 325 13.41 5.52 4.49
N ALA A 326 12.63 4.56 4.98
CA ALA A 326 11.86 4.67 6.21
C ALA A 326 11.59 3.28 6.82
N ASP A 327 10.89 3.28 7.95
CA ASP A 327 10.25 2.13 8.57
C ASP A 327 8.72 2.30 8.59
N THR A 328 7.99 1.21 8.80
CA THR A 328 6.52 1.23 8.95
C THR A 328 6.12 1.26 10.42
N ASP A 329 5.05 1.98 10.74
CA ASP A 329 4.36 1.93 12.03
C ASP A 329 3.11 1.03 12.00
N GLY A 330 2.42 0.99 13.16
CA GLY A 330 1.10 0.40 13.47
C GLY A 330 0.07 0.34 12.38
N GLN A 331 0.03 1.43 11.64
CA GLN A 331 -1.06 1.79 10.75
C GLN A 331 -0.56 1.80 9.29
N GLY A 332 0.61 1.22 9.04
CA GLY A 332 1.24 1.22 7.73
C GLY A 332 1.79 2.58 7.31
N GLN A 333 1.99 3.52 8.25
CA GLN A 333 2.52 4.85 7.97
C GLN A 333 4.05 4.86 8.07
N PRO A 334 4.74 5.68 7.25
CA PRO A 334 6.18 5.78 7.31
C PRO A 334 6.65 6.53 8.57
N THR A 335 7.77 6.08 9.13
CA THR A 335 8.46 6.68 10.28
C THR A 335 9.97 6.44 10.16
N SER A 336 10.79 7.10 10.99
CA SER A 336 12.25 6.83 11.08
C SER A 336 12.98 6.99 9.74
N PHE A 337 12.80 8.17 9.13
CA PHE A 337 13.27 8.50 7.78
C PHE A 337 14.80 8.56 7.64
N PHE A 338 15.29 8.19 6.46
CA PHE A 338 16.69 8.23 6.06
C PHE A 338 17.00 9.53 5.32
N ALA A 339 18.14 10.14 5.62
CA ALA A 339 18.64 11.34 4.96
C ALA A 339 19.90 11.00 4.15
N GLY A 340 19.80 11.03 2.82
CA GLY A 340 20.91 10.78 1.89
C GLY A 340 20.47 10.13 0.59
N GLU A 341 21.39 9.43 -0.05
CA GLU A 341 21.16 8.73 -1.31
C GLU A 341 21.05 7.21 -1.14
N ILE A 342 20.12 6.59 -1.86
CA ILE A 342 19.94 5.14 -1.97
C ILE A 342 19.97 4.74 -3.44
N ASP A 343 20.57 3.58 -3.74
CA ASP A 343 20.58 3.04 -5.09
C ASP A 343 20.50 1.50 -5.08
N GLU A 344 20.07 0.91 -6.20
CA GLU A 344 20.06 -0.53 -6.47
C GLU A 344 19.37 -1.36 -5.37
N VAL A 345 18.17 -0.95 -4.96
CA VAL A 345 17.40 -1.68 -3.95
C VAL A 345 16.88 -2.97 -4.54
N HIS A 346 17.28 -4.10 -3.98
CA HIS A 346 16.95 -5.41 -4.49
C HIS A 346 16.48 -6.34 -3.37
N LEU A 347 15.29 -6.90 -3.55
CA LEU A 347 14.76 -7.98 -2.73
C LEU A 347 14.65 -9.24 -3.60
N ALA A 348 15.31 -10.31 -3.17
CA ALA A 348 15.29 -11.60 -3.85
C ALA A 348 14.85 -12.74 -2.93
N ARG A 349 14.33 -13.80 -3.55
CA ARG A 349 14.10 -15.09 -2.89
C ARG A 349 15.42 -15.78 -2.63
N GLY A 350 15.53 -16.45 -1.48
CA GLY A 350 16.70 -17.26 -1.13
C GLY A 350 17.95 -16.44 -0.75
N ALA A 351 19.03 -17.17 -0.48
CA ALA A 351 20.31 -16.59 -0.08
C ALA A 351 21.23 -16.42 -1.30
N LYS A 352 21.41 -15.17 -1.74
CA LYS A 352 22.29 -14.83 -2.88
C LYS A 352 23.77 -14.99 -2.54
N TYR A 353 24.14 -14.84 -1.27
CA TYR A 353 25.53 -14.85 -0.80
C TYR A 353 25.73 -15.81 0.38
N GLN A 354 26.76 -16.64 0.31
CA GLN A 354 27.15 -17.61 1.36
C GLN A 354 28.55 -17.33 1.95
N ALA A 355 29.30 -16.41 1.34
CA ALA A 355 30.64 -16.03 1.71
C ALA A 355 30.89 -14.56 1.31
N ALA A 356 32.05 -14.04 1.67
CA ALA A 356 32.46 -12.70 1.24
C ALA A 356 32.46 -12.59 -0.29
N PHE A 357 32.04 -11.44 -0.80
CA PHE A 357 31.94 -11.15 -2.22
C PHE A 357 32.40 -9.72 -2.51
N LYS A 358 32.55 -9.39 -3.80
CA LYS A 358 32.76 -8.01 -4.25
C LYS A 358 31.42 -7.48 -4.75
N PRO A 359 30.82 -6.46 -4.10
CA PRO A 359 29.58 -5.88 -4.58
C PRO A 359 29.73 -5.29 -5.98
N GLU A 360 28.75 -5.56 -6.84
CA GLU A 360 28.63 -4.89 -8.13
C GLU A 360 27.98 -3.53 -7.92
N ARG A 361 28.49 -2.49 -8.60
CA ARG A 361 27.90 -1.15 -8.50
C ARG A 361 26.51 -1.11 -9.13
N ARG A 362 26.29 -1.87 -10.20
CA ARG A 362 24.99 -2.04 -10.86
C ARG A 362 24.60 -3.51 -10.72
N LEU A 363 23.51 -3.77 -10.03
CA LEU A 363 22.94 -5.09 -9.89
C LEU A 363 22.11 -5.42 -11.13
N SER A 364 21.77 -6.68 -11.28
CA SER A 364 20.85 -7.14 -12.32
C SER A 364 19.78 -8.01 -11.67
N PRO A 365 18.50 -7.82 -12.03
CA PRO A 365 17.45 -8.71 -11.58
C PRO A 365 17.63 -10.08 -12.22
N ASN A 366 17.13 -11.11 -11.56
CA ASN A 366 17.14 -12.48 -12.04
C ASN A 366 15.80 -13.15 -11.73
N ASP A 367 15.70 -14.44 -12.01
CA ASP A 367 14.45 -15.18 -11.79
C ASP A 367 13.99 -15.13 -10.33
N ASP A 368 14.89 -14.98 -9.36
CA ASP A 368 14.59 -14.90 -7.92
C ASP A 368 14.21 -13.51 -7.43
N THR A 369 14.35 -12.47 -8.26
CA THR A 369 13.98 -11.09 -7.90
C THR A 369 12.49 -11.00 -7.59
N VAL A 370 12.17 -10.35 -6.46
CA VAL A 370 10.81 -9.98 -6.06
C VAL A 370 10.53 -8.54 -6.46
N VAL A 371 11.42 -7.62 -6.09
CA VAL A 371 11.41 -6.21 -6.55
C VAL A 371 12.85 -5.75 -6.78
N PHE A 372 13.03 -4.87 -7.74
CA PHE A 372 14.32 -4.26 -8.05
C PHE A 372 14.16 -2.81 -8.49
N PHE A 373 14.72 -1.89 -7.72
CA PHE A 373 14.73 -0.46 -8.04
C PHE A 373 16.17 -0.02 -8.27
N ASP A 374 16.50 0.18 -9.54
CA ASP A 374 17.81 0.66 -9.96
C ASP A 374 17.95 2.19 -9.86
N CYS A 375 16.92 2.87 -9.35
CA CYS A 375 16.87 4.30 -9.09
C CYS A 375 17.30 5.19 -10.27
N ASP A 376 17.11 4.70 -11.50
CA ASP A 376 17.51 5.40 -12.72
C ASP A 376 16.33 6.07 -13.44
N TYR A 377 15.09 5.69 -13.12
CA TYR A 377 13.95 6.09 -13.93
C TYR A 377 12.68 6.38 -13.10
N GLN A 378 12.15 7.58 -13.32
CA GLN A 378 10.98 8.14 -12.64
C GLN A 378 10.00 8.74 -13.67
N ILE A 379 8.71 8.64 -13.39
CA ILE A 379 7.62 9.34 -14.09
C ILE A 379 6.82 10.06 -13.01
N GLY A 380 6.78 11.39 -13.03
CA GLY A 380 6.09 12.16 -12.01
C GLY A 380 6.51 11.71 -10.61
N PRO A 381 5.58 11.44 -9.69
CA PRO A 381 5.92 10.94 -8.36
C PRO A 381 6.10 9.40 -8.32
N PHE A 382 6.48 8.73 -9.41
CA PHE A 382 6.58 7.26 -9.45
C PHE A 382 7.94 6.74 -9.91
N LEU A 383 8.47 5.76 -9.19
CA LEU A 383 9.68 5.00 -9.47
C LEU A 383 9.35 3.66 -10.14
N LEU A 384 10.16 3.23 -11.12
CA LEU A 384 9.97 1.95 -11.80
C LEU A 384 10.67 0.79 -11.06
N ASP A 385 9.88 -0.22 -10.71
CA ASP A 385 10.35 -1.57 -10.37
C ASP A 385 10.82 -2.27 -11.66
N ARG A 386 12.14 -2.44 -11.82
CA ARG A 386 12.76 -3.22 -12.91
C ARG A 386 12.80 -4.73 -12.61
N GLY A 387 12.16 -5.17 -11.54
CA GLY A 387 11.89 -6.58 -11.29
C GLY A 387 10.85 -7.17 -12.25
N PRO A 388 10.45 -8.43 -12.06
CA PRO A 388 9.60 -9.18 -13.00
C PRO A 388 8.24 -8.56 -13.28
N GLN A 389 7.75 -7.69 -12.39
CA GLN A 389 6.40 -7.15 -12.45
C GLN A 389 6.32 -5.80 -13.17
N HIS A 390 7.44 -5.11 -13.39
CA HIS A 390 7.50 -3.83 -14.11
C HIS A 390 6.46 -2.82 -13.64
N ARG A 391 6.40 -2.55 -12.33
CA ARG A 391 5.38 -1.65 -11.75
C ARG A 391 5.94 -0.29 -11.42
N LEU A 392 5.05 0.68 -11.33
CA LEU A 392 5.36 2.01 -10.85
C LEU A 392 4.96 2.13 -9.39
N VAL A 393 5.86 2.69 -8.58
CA VAL A 393 5.73 2.79 -7.13
C VAL A 393 5.90 4.24 -6.70
N ARG A 394 5.01 4.71 -5.84
CA ARG A 394 4.95 6.13 -5.48
C ARG A 394 6.12 6.55 -4.58
N LEU A 395 6.71 7.69 -4.92
CA LEU A 395 7.58 8.51 -4.09
C LEU A 395 6.72 9.37 -3.17
N LEU A 396 7.02 9.37 -1.87
CA LEU A 396 6.37 10.20 -0.86
C LEU A 396 7.30 11.34 -0.45
N GLY A 397 6.71 12.46 -0.01
CA GLY A 397 7.46 13.69 0.28
C GLY A 397 7.87 14.41 -1.01
N ASP A 398 9.05 15.00 -1.00
CA ASP A 398 9.75 15.58 -2.15
C ASP A 398 10.94 14.71 -2.62
N ALA A 399 10.94 13.43 -2.20
CA ALA A 399 11.82 12.39 -2.71
C ALA A 399 11.87 12.37 -4.25
N HIS A 400 13.09 12.32 -4.80
CA HIS A 400 13.32 12.42 -6.24
C HIS A 400 14.59 11.69 -6.68
N LEU A 401 14.72 11.46 -7.98
CA LEU A 401 15.96 10.96 -8.57
C LEU A 401 16.92 12.08 -8.95
N ALA A 402 18.21 11.89 -8.65
CA ALA A 402 19.29 12.78 -9.06
C ALA A 402 20.49 12.00 -9.61
N LYS A 403 21.44 12.71 -10.23
CA LYS A 403 22.76 12.11 -10.51
C LYS A 403 23.55 12.01 -9.21
N PRO A 404 24.28 10.91 -8.97
CA PRO A 404 25.12 10.76 -7.79
C PRO A 404 26.18 11.84 -7.78
N GLU A 405 26.39 12.46 -6.63
CA GLU A 405 27.52 13.35 -6.44
C GLU A 405 28.83 12.60 -6.73
N PRO A 406 29.77 13.20 -7.47
CA PRO A 406 31.08 12.60 -7.68
C PRO A 406 31.74 12.35 -6.33
N ALA A 407 32.36 11.17 -6.18
CA ALA A 407 33.15 10.88 -4.98
C ALA A 407 34.19 11.99 -4.80
N SER A 408 34.15 12.68 -3.66
CA SER A 408 35.19 13.63 -3.26
C SER A 408 36.53 12.88 -3.21
N ARG A 409 37.49 13.34 -4.02
CA ARG A 409 38.81 12.74 -4.18
C ARG A 409 39.65 12.75 -2.92
#